data_AF-A0A4Y2SEC5-F1
#
_entry.id   AF-A0A4Y2SEC5-F1
#
_cell.length_a   1.000
_cell.length_b   1.000
_cell.length_c   1.000
_cell.angle_alpha   90.00
_cell.angle_beta   90.00
_cell.angle_gamma   90.00
#
_symmetry.space_group_name_H-M   'P 1'
#
loop_
_entity.id
_entity.type
_entity.pdbx_description
1 polymer ?
#
loop_
_entity_poly.entity_id
_entity_poly.type
_entity_poly.pdbx_seq_one_letter_code
_entity_poly.pdbx_strand_id
1 'polypeptide(L)'
;MATQYIDFIAEYFQFNDMERILDSVDLESSEYYIPHYADFCPESTSTPLGVVFDASARYRNGVSLNSILLNGGTVQQELLSIISRSRTYKYAFSADIKKM
;
A
#
# COMPACT_ATOMS: atom_id res chain seq x y z
N MET A 1 -14.44 -7.08 12.17
CA MET A 1 -12.96 -7.12 12.33
C MET A 1 -12.35 -8.40 11.83
N ALA A 2 -12.35 -9.52 12.58
CA ALA A 2 -11.63 -10.73 12.17
C ALA A 2 -12.07 -11.28 10.80
N THR A 3 -13.38 -11.41 10.54
CA THR A 3 -13.90 -11.86 9.25
C THR A 3 -13.51 -10.93 8.11
N GLN A 4 -13.72 -9.62 8.26
CA GLN A 4 -13.36 -8.62 7.26
C GLN A 4 -11.86 -8.59 6.96
N TYR A 5 -11.02 -8.84 7.97
CA TYR A 5 -9.59 -8.96 7.78
C TYR A 5 -9.20 -10.22 6.98
N ILE A 6 -9.83 -11.36 7.30
CA ILE A 6 -9.64 -12.60 6.53
C ILE A 6 -10.08 -12.40 5.07
N ASP A 7 -11.22 -11.74 4.86
CA ASP A 7 -11.74 -11.43 3.52
C ASP A 7 -10.75 -10.54 2.73
N PHE A 8 -10.16 -9.53 3.38
CA PHE A 8 -9.12 -8.68 2.79
C PHE A 8 -7.89 -9.48 2.37
N ILE A 9 -7.38 -10.37 3.23
CA ILE A 9 -6.21 -11.20 2.91
C ILE A 9 -6.53 -12.19 1.78
N ALA A 10 -7.73 -12.76 1.78
CA ALA A 10 -8.18 -13.65 0.70
C ALA A 10 -8.28 -12.90 -0.64
N GLU A 11 -8.76 -11.65 -0.62
CA GLU A 11 -8.82 -10.79 -1.79
C GLU A 11 -7.41 -10.54 -2.37
N TYR A 12 -6.42 -10.20 -1.53
CA TYR A 12 -5.02 -10.02 -1.96
C TYR A 12 -4.42 -11.28 -2.60
N PHE A 13 -4.75 -12.46 -2.06
CA PHE A 13 -4.32 -13.73 -2.65
C PHE A 13 -4.97 -13.97 -4.02
N GLN A 14 -6.26 -13.63 -4.18
CA GLN A 14 -6.96 -13.74 -5.46
C GLN A 14 -6.42 -12.79 -6.54
N PHE A 15 -5.98 -11.59 -6.14
CA PHE A 15 -5.36 -10.63 -7.06
C PHE A 15 -3.91 -10.97 -7.42
N ASN A 16 -3.36 -12.05 -6.86
CA ASN A 16 -1.97 -12.46 -7.06
C ASN A 16 -0.96 -11.38 -6.60
N ASP A 17 -1.39 -10.54 -5.64
CA ASP A 17 -0.57 -9.54 -4.96
C ASP A 17 0.23 -10.14 -3.80
N MET A 18 -0.14 -11.34 -3.36
CA MET A 18 0.55 -12.11 -2.32
C MET A 18 0.62 -13.58 -2.71
N GLU A 19 1.72 -14.23 -2.32
CA GLU A 19 1.87 -15.68 -2.40
C GLU A 19 2.15 -16.29 -1.02
N ARG A 20 1.81 -17.57 -0.88
CA ARG A 20 2.11 -18.29 0.35
C ARG A 20 3.56 -18.76 0.30
N ILE A 21 4.34 -18.38 1.30
CA ILE A 21 5.70 -18.89 1.48
C ILE A 21 5.61 -20.40 1.82
N LEU A 22 6.24 -21.24 0.98
CA LEU A 22 6.18 -22.71 1.08
C LEU A 22 7.35 -23.31 1.87
N ASP A 23 8.51 -22.67 1.83
CA ASP A 23 9.74 -23.19 2.42
C ASP A 23 9.94 -22.68 3.85
N SER A 24 10.64 -23.48 4.66
CA SER A 24 11.17 -23.00 5.93
C SER A 24 12.18 -21.89 5.63
N VAL A 25 11.83 -20.67 6.01
CA VAL A 25 12.69 -19.49 6.07
C VAL A 25 14.12 -19.89 6.44
N ASP A 26 15.04 -19.76 5.48
CA ASP A 26 16.46 -19.95 5.74
C ASP A 26 16.90 -18.88 6.75
N LEU A 27 17.52 -19.28 7.85
CA LEU A 27 17.98 -18.33 8.88
C LEU A 27 19.07 -17.36 8.34
N GLU A 28 19.64 -17.65 7.16
CA GLU A 28 20.58 -16.81 6.44
C GLU A 28 19.94 -15.94 5.35
N SER A 29 18.63 -16.09 5.07
CA SER A 29 17.94 -15.26 4.09
C SER A 29 17.80 -13.83 4.62
N SER A 30 17.98 -12.84 3.73
CA SER A 30 17.72 -11.43 4.03
C SER A 30 16.22 -11.14 3.95
N GLU A 31 15.45 -11.78 4.82
CA GLU A 31 14.01 -11.57 4.92
C GLU A 31 13.66 -10.35 5.75
N TYR A 32 12.61 -9.65 5.32
CA TYR A 32 12.06 -8.51 6.03
C TYR A 32 10.56 -8.70 6.22
N TYR A 33 10.12 -8.72 7.48
CA TYR A 33 8.70 -8.79 7.82
C TYR A 33 8.15 -7.38 8.01
N ILE A 34 7.23 -6.97 7.14
CA ILE A 34 6.55 -5.69 7.26
C ILE A 34 5.43 -5.83 8.29
N PRO A 35 5.48 -5.10 9.43
CA PRO A 35 4.36 -5.09 10.35
C PRO A 35 3.14 -4.48 9.66
N HIS A 36 1.98 -5.07 9.91
CA HIS A 36 0.71 -4.56 9.42
C HIS A 36 -0.31 -4.49 10.53
N TYR A 37 -1.25 -3.57 10.41
CA TYR A 37 -2.38 -3.46 11.32
C TYR A 37 -3.64 -3.08 10.55
N ALA A 38 -4.78 -3.54 11.08
CA ALA A 38 -6.08 -3.18 10.57
C ALA A 38 -6.51 -1.83 11.15
N ASP A 39 -6.76 -0.85 10.28
CA ASP A 39 -7.39 0.41 10.62
C ASP A 39 -8.88 0.34 10.27
N PHE A 40 -9.74 0.66 11.22
CA PHE A 40 -11.18 0.52 11.07
C PHE A 40 -11.87 1.86 11.24
N CYS A 41 -12.53 2.31 10.17
CA CYS A 41 -13.30 3.54 10.13
C CYS A 41 -14.77 3.21 9.81
N PRO A 42 -15.63 3.03 10.82
CA PRO A 42 -17.04 2.66 10.61
C PRO A 42 -17.83 3.71 9.84
N GLU A 43 -17.40 4.97 9.85
CA GLU A 43 -18.01 6.08 9.13
C GLU A 43 -17.69 6.05 7.63
N SER A 44 -16.72 5.24 7.19
CA SER A 44 -16.36 5.10 5.78
C SER A 44 -17.47 4.37 5.01
N THR A 45 -18.02 5.04 3.99
CA THR A 45 -19.10 4.48 3.17
C THR A 45 -18.63 3.39 2.21
N SER A 46 -17.36 3.40 1.79
CA SER A 46 -16.84 2.50 0.76
C SER A 46 -15.89 1.43 1.29
N THR A 47 -15.09 1.74 2.30
CA THR A 47 -14.05 0.86 2.85
C THR A 47 -13.98 1.00 4.37
N PRO A 48 -14.83 0.26 5.11
CA PRO A 48 -14.87 0.33 6.57
C PRO A 48 -13.60 -0.21 7.24
N LEU A 49 -12.89 -1.12 6.56
CA LEU A 49 -11.62 -1.70 7.02
C LEU A 49 -10.53 -1.44 5.97
N GLY A 50 -9.41 -0.86 6.40
CA GLY A 50 -8.16 -0.79 5.66
C GLY A 50 -7.05 -1.55 6.39
N VAL A 51 -6.12 -2.16 5.67
CA VAL A 51 -4.91 -2.74 6.28
C VAL A 51 -3.72 -1.88 5.88
N VAL A 52 -2.99 -1.40 6.88
CA VAL A 52 -1.82 -0.54 6.71
C VAL A 52 -0.57 -1.38 6.90
N PHE A 53 0.34 -1.34 5.92
CA PHE A 53 1.67 -1.95 6.00
C PHE A 53 2.69 -0.86 6.38
N ASP A 54 3.31 -0.99 7.55
CA ASP A 54 4.29 -0.02 8.04
C ASP A 54 5.71 -0.41 7.63
N ALA A 55 6.12 0.05 6.44
CA ALA A 55 7.48 -0.11 5.93
C ALA A 55 8.50 0.84 6.60
N SER A 56 8.06 1.72 7.51
CA SER A 56 8.92 2.63 8.27
C SER A 56 9.37 2.07 9.62
N ALA A 57 8.66 1.06 10.14
CA ALA A 57 9.06 0.31 11.33
C ALA A 57 10.48 -0.21 11.19
N ARG A 58 11.27 -0.17 12.26
CA ARG A 58 12.65 -0.67 12.26
C ARG A 58 12.68 -2.14 12.67
N TYR A 59 13.44 -2.96 11.94
CA TYR A 59 13.68 -4.35 12.32
C TYR A 59 14.78 -4.46 13.40
N ARG A 60 15.16 -5.69 13.78
CA ARG A 60 16.17 -5.98 14.82
C ARG A 60 17.52 -5.30 14.59
N ASN A 61 17.88 -5.06 13.32
CA ASN A 61 19.12 -4.38 12.92
C ASN A 61 19.00 -2.84 12.96
N GLY A 62 17.86 -2.28 13.35
CA GLY A 62 17.62 -0.83 13.42
C GLY A 62 17.32 -0.17 12.07
N VAL A 63 17.20 -0.95 11.00
CA VAL A 63 16.95 -0.48 9.62
C VAL A 63 15.48 -0.71 9.25
N SER A 64 14.88 0.21 8.52
CA SER A 64 13.52 0.07 7.97
C SER A 64 13.55 -0.20 6.47
N LEU A 65 12.52 -0.84 5.93
CA LEU A 65 12.46 -1.14 4.50
C LEU A 65 12.55 0.13 3.63
N ASN A 66 11.88 1.20 4.04
CA ASN A 66 11.95 2.51 3.38
C ASN A 66 13.36 3.11 3.31
N SER A 67 14.28 2.70 4.20
CA SER A 67 15.67 3.16 4.18
C SER A 67 16.60 2.31 3.31
N ILE A 68 16.15 1.11 2.94
CA ILE A 68 16.91 0.17 2.08
C ILE A 68 16.55 0.37 0.61
N LEU A 69 15.26 0.54 0.33
CA LEU A 69 14.77 0.70 -1.03
C LEU A 69 15.22 2.03 -1.63
N LEU A 70 15.74 1.99 -2.86
CA LEU A 70 16.11 3.20 -3.59
C LEU A 70 14.85 3.98 -3.94
N ASN A 71 14.82 5.27 -3.62
CA ASN A 71 13.77 6.15 -4.10
C ASN A 71 13.90 6.30 -5.63
N GLY A 72 12.90 5.84 -6.39
CA GLY A 72 12.88 5.85 -7.86
C GLY A 72 12.78 7.24 -8.51
N GLY A 73 12.93 8.32 -7.72
CA GLY A 73 12.75 9.70 -8.16
C GLY A 73 11.27 10.08 -8.30
N THR A 74 11.00 11.38 -8.41
CA THR A 74 9.63 11.89 -8.51
C THR A 74 9.08 11.66 -9.92
N VAL A 75 8.21 10.65 -10.07
CA VAL A 75 7.48 10.40 -11.33
C VAL A 75 6.27 11.33 -11.49
N GLN A 76 5.77 11.85 -10.37
CA GLN A 76 4.57 12.70 -10.32
C GLN A 76 4.86 14.10 -10.87
N GLN A 77 3.93 14.62 -11.68
CA GLN A 77 4.00 16.00 -12.15
C GLN A 77 3.65 16.98 -11.04
N GLU A 78 4.26 18.16 -11.08
CA GLU A 78 4.00 19.23 -10.12
C GLU A 78 2.50 19.56 -10.04
N LEU A 79 1.97 19.64 -8.81
CA LEU A 79 0.55 19.86 -8.57
C LEU A 79 0.04 21.15 -9.24
N LEU A 80 0.82 22.23 -9.18
CA LEU A 80 0.49 23.49 -9.84
C LEU A 80 0.33 23.30 -11.35
N SER A 81 1.19 22.50 -11.99
CA SER A 81 1.10 22.22 -13.42
C SER A 81 -0.18 21.47 -13.78
N ILE A 82 -0.64 20.55 -12.92
CA ILE A 82 -1.86 19.78 -13.12
C ILE A 82 -3.09 20.70 -12.99
N ILE A 83 -3.12 21.53 -11.95
CA ILE A 83 -4.23 22.47 -11.70
C ILE A 83 -4.31 23.55 -12.79
N SER A 84 -3.18 24.08 -13.26
CA SER A 84 -3.19 25.07 -14.34
C SER A 84 -3.72 24.48 -15.66
N ARG A 85 -3.33 23.24 -15.99
CA ARG A 85 -3.83 22.56 -17.20
C ARG A 85 -5.31 22.22 -17.11
N SER A 86 -5.81 21.77 -15.95
CA SER A 86 -7.24 21.45 -15.79
C SER A 86 -8.14 22.67 -15.96
N ARG A 87 -7.63 23.88 -15.69
CA ARG A 87 -8.33 25.16 -15.89
C ARG A 87 -8.29 25.69 -17.33
N THR A 88 -7.52 25.08 -18.22
CA THR A 88 -7.39 25.55 -19.62
C THR A 88 -8.63 25.26 -20.45
N TYR A 89 -9.41 24.23 -20.09
CA TYR A 89 -10.59 23.80 -20.82
C TYR A 89 -11.87 24.04 -20.01
N LYS A 90 -12.99 24.23 -20.71
CA LYS A 90 -14.31 24.48 -20.10
C LYS A 90 -14.84 23.29 -19.29
N TYR A 91 -14.44 22.08 -19.66
CA TYR A 91 -14.89 20.84 -19.03
C TYR A 91 -13.68 19.99 -18.65
N ALA A 92 -13.74 19.34 -17.49
CA ALA A 92 -12.72 18.42 -16.99
C ALA A 92 -13.41 17.15 -16.48
N PHE A 93 -12.77 16.00 -16.72
CA PHE A 93 -13.20 14.72 -16.19
C PHE A 93 -12.23 14.30 -15.09
N SER A 94 -12.79 13.75 -14.01
CA SER A 94 -12.04 13.15 -12.91
C SER A 94 -12.63 11.78 -12.65
N ALA A 95 -11.76 10.79 -12.44
CA ALA A 95 -12.13 9.45 -12.05
C ALA A 95 -11.18 9.01 -10.95
N ASP A 96 -11.69 8.23 -10.00
CA ASP A 96 -10.89 7.62 -8.96
C ASP A 96 -10.47 6.21 -9.40
N ILE A 97 -9.19 5.87 -9.21
CA ILE A 97 -8.64 4.55 -9.54
C ILE A 97 -8.50 3.79 -8.22
N LYS A 98 -9.38 2.82 -8.01
CA LYS A 98 -9.46 2.08 -6.73
C LYS A 98 -8.25 1.15 -6.48
N LYS A 99 -7.67 0.56 -7.53
CA LYS A 99 -6.52 -0.36 -7.48
C LYS A 99 -5.68 -0.17 -8.75
N MET A 100 -4.36 -0.15 -8.60
CA MET A 100 -3.37 -0.07 -9.68
C MET A 100 -2.74 -1.44 -9.93
#